data_AF-A0A5C5ZUC8-F1
#
_entry.id   AF-A0A5C5ZUC8-F1
#
_cell.length_a   1.000
_cell.length_b   1.000
_cell.length_c   1.000
_cell.angle_alpha   90.00
_cell.angle_beta   90.00
_cell.angle_gamma   90.00
#
_symmetry.space_group_name_H-M   'P 1'
#
loop_
_entity.id
_entity.type
_entity.pdbx_description
1 polymer ?
#
loop_
_entity_poly.entity_id
_entity_poly.type
_entity_poly.pdbx_seq_one_letter_code
_entity_poly.pdbx_strand_id
1 'polypeptide(L)' 'MDKQTQTLRTALAALGLSAACLGLTGCQVDYAGQTLPSPYYLTDDVQYYAPGPEFKLAKEAAALKEQSEAIASDHQGR' A
#
# COMPACT_ATOMS: atom_id res chain seq x y z
N MET A 1 27.50 43.99 11.09
CA MET A 1 27.23 42.94 10.08
C MET A 1 26.85 43.65 8.80
N ASP A 2 27.69 43.53 7.77
CA ASP A 2 27.49 44.25 6.50
C ASP A 2 26.24 43.77 5.76
N LYS A 3 25.49 44.73 5.20
CA LYS A 3 24.23 44.47 4.48
C LYS A 3 24.42 43.52 3.30
N GLN A 4 25.60 43.56 2.68
CA GLN A 4 25.99 42.67 1.57
C GLN A 4 26.14 41.21 2.02
N THR A 5 26.66 40.99 3.23
CA THR A 5 26.83 39.64 3.79
C THR A 5 25.50 39.05 4.23
N GLN A 6 24.54 39.90 4.65
CA GLN A 6 23.18 39.48 4.95
C GLN A 6 22.41 39.07 3.68
N THR A 7 22.47 39.86 2.60
CA THR A 7 21.78 39.52 1.34
C THR A 7 22.34 38.26 0.68
N LEU A 8 23.66 38.05 0.73
CA LEU A 8 24.29 36.84 0.18
C LEU A 8 23.84 35.59 0.96
N ARG A 9 23.79 35.67 2.29
CA ARG A 9 23.34 34.57 3.16
C ARG A 9 21.88 34.20 2.91
N THR A 10 20.99 35.19 2.77
CA THR A 10 19.58 34.92 2.49
C THR A 10 19.38 34.32 1.10
N ALA A 11 20.16 34.76 0.10
CA ALA A 11 20.11 34.19 -1.25
C ALA A 11 20.55 32.73 -1.27
N LEU A 12 21.65 32.39 -0.58
CA LEU A 12 22.11 31.00 -0.46
C LEU A 12 21.12 30.11 0.29
N ALA A 13 20.51 30.62 1.37
CA ALA A 13 19.48 29.89 2.11
C ALA A 13 18.23 29.62 1.25
N ALA A 14 17.79 30.60 0.47
CA ALA A 14 16.64 30.45 -0.43
C ALA A 14 16.93 29.45 -1.56
N LEU A 15 18.14 29.47 -2.13
CA LEU A 15 18.57 28.52 -3.16
C LEU A 15 18.67 27.09 -2.61
N GLY A 16 19.23 26.93 -1.41
CA GLY A 16 19.32 25.62 -0.75
C GLY A 16 17.93 25.04 -0.44
N LEU A 17 17.01 25.87 0.05
CA LEU A 17 15.64 25.45 0.36
C LEU A 17 14.88 25.03 -0.91
N SER A 18 15.00 25.78 -1.99
CA SER A 18 14.33 25.46 -3.26
C SER A 18 14.87 24.17 -3.89
N ALA A 19 16.20 23.95 -3.86
CA ALA A 19 16.80 22.69 -4.30
C ALA A 19 16.34 21.49 -3.44
N ALA A 20 16.23 21.67 -2.11
CA ALA A 20 15.74 20.62 -1.22
C ALA A 20 14.27 20.29 -1.49
N CYS A 21 13.41 21.29 -1.72
CA CYS A 21 12.01 21.05 -2.08
C CYS A 21 11.88 20.22 -3.37
N LEU A 22 12.66 20.55 -4.40
CA LEU A 22 12.65 19.80 -5.67
C LEU A 22 13.21 18.37 -5.54
N GLY A 23 14.20 18.15 -4.67
CA GLY A 23 14.78 16.83 -4.42
C GLY A 23 13.92 15.93 -3.52
N LEU A 24 13.10 16.51 -2.65
CA LEU A 24 12.22 15.77 -1.73
C LEU A 24 10.84 15.47 -2.35
N THR A 25 10.38 16.29 -3.29
CA THR A 25 9.23 15.92 -4.13
C THR A 25 9.71 14.93 -5.19
N GLY A 26 9.62 13.63 -4.89
CA GLY A 26 9.84 12.61 -5.92
C GLY A 26 8.95 12.89 -7.14
N CYS A 27 9.46 12.65 -8.35
CA CYS A 27 8.63 12.66 -9.55
C CYS A 27 7.58 11.55 -9.42
N GLN A 28 6.40 11.88 -8.88
CA GLN A 28 5.24 11.00 -8.95
C GLN A 28 5.01 10.70 -10.42
N VAL A 29 5.25 9.45 -10.81
CA VAL A 29 5.08 9.01 -12.19
C VAL A 29 3.59 8.77 -12.38
N ASP A 30 2.94 9.68 -13.10
CA ASP A 30 1.58 9.50 -13.58
C ASP A 30 1.62 8.73 -14.91
N TYR A 31 0.93 7.60 -14.96
CA TYR A 31 0.78 6.81 -16.17
C TYR A 31 -0.70 6.64 -16.46
N ALA A 32 -1.14 7.15 -17.62
CA ALA A 32 -2.55 7.14 -18.05
C ALA A 32 -3.53 7.78 -17.04
N GLY A 33 -3.11 8.78 -16.26
CA GLY A 33 -3.96 9.43 -15.26
C GLY A 33 -4.00 8.73 -13.90
N GLN A 34 -3.15 7.71 -13.69
CA GLN A 34 -3.00 7.01 -12.42
C GLN A 34 -1.57 7.17 -11.89
N THR A 35 -1.45 7.56 -10.62
CA THR A 35 -0.17 7.51 -9.89
C THR A 35 0.14 6.06 -9.53
N LEU A 36 1.22 5.53 -10.09
CA LEU A 36 1.61 4.14 -9.88
C LEU A 36 2.27 3.94 -8.49
N PRO A 37 2.02 2.81 -7.80
CA PRO A 37 2.60 2.53 -6.47
C PRO A 37 4.13 2.44 -6.46
N SER A 38 4.74 2.08 -7.59
CA SER A 38 6.19 1.97 -7.76
C SER A 38 6.61 2.33 -9.19
N PRO A 39 7.86 2.77 -9.43
CA PRO A 39 8.36 3.10 -10.77
C PRO A 39 8.39 1.92 -11.75
N TYR A 40 8.42 0.69 -11.22
CA TYR A 40 8.53 -0.53 -12.01
C TYR A 40 7.18 -1.26 -12.16
N TYR A 41 6.08 -0.68 -11.69
CA TYR A 41 4.76 -1.34 -11.63
C TYR A 41 4.29 -1.96 -12.96
N LEU A 42 4.69 -1.39 -14.10
CA LEU A 42 4.33 -1.93 -15.43
C LEU A 42 5.23 -3.08 -15.91
N THR A 43 6.43 -3.17 -15.36
CA THR A 43 7.44 -4.19 -15.70
C THR A 43 7.61 -5.24 -14.62
N ASP A 44 7.04 -4.98 -13.43
CA ASP A 44 7.00 -5.89 -12.30
C ASP A 44 6.21 -7.12 -12.70
N ASP A 45 6.74 -8.28 -12.38
CA ASP A 45 6.07 -9.53 -12.65
C ASP A 45 4.76 -9.61 -11.86
N VAL A 46 3.79 -10.35 -12.41
CA VAL A 46 2.55 -10.62 -11.68
C VAL A 46 2.94 -11.28 -10.37
N GLN A 47 2.66 -10.61 -9.25
CA GLN A 47 2.90 -11.14 -7.92
C GLN A 47 2.22 -12.52 -7.84
N TYR A 48 3.02 -13.59 -7.80
CA TYR A 48 2.47 -14.94 -7.80
C TYR A 48 1.72 -15.18 -6.50
N TYR A 49 0.40 -15.25 -6.59
CA TYR A 49 -0.46 -15.74 -5.52
C TYR A 49 -0.75 -17.21 -5.81
N ALA A 50 -0.30 -18.10 -4.92
CA ALA A 50 -0.63 -19.51 -5.03
C ALA A 50 -2.16 -19.65 -5.15
N PRO A 51 -2.66 -20.53 -6.05
CA PRO A 51 -4.09 -20.73 -6.18
C PRO A 51 -4.65 -21.09 -4.81
N GLY A 52 -5.56 -20.23 -4.33
CA GLY A 52 -6.27 -20.48 -3.09
C GLY A 52 -7.09 -21.78 -3.20
N PRO A 53 -7.62 -22.29 -2.07
CA PRO A 53 -8.50 -23.46 -2.08
C PRO A 53 -9.60 -23.31 -3.14
N GLU A 54 -9.88 -24.37 -3.91
CA GLU A 54 -10.89 -24.32 -4.98
C GLU A 54 -12.26 -23.86 -4.47
N PHE A 55 -12.56 -24.19 -3.21
CA PHE A 55 -13.75 -23.74 -2.53
C PHE A 55 -13.46 -22.53 -1.62
N LYS A 56 -13.93 -21.36 -2.06
CA LYS A 56 -13.70 -20.05 -1.38
C LYS A 56 -14.24 -19.99 0.05
N LEU A 57 -15.24 -20.82 0.37
CA LEU A 57 -15.97 -20.79 1.65
C LEU A 57 -15.65 -22.00 2.52
N ALA A 58 -14.48 -22.64 2.36
CA ALA A 58 -14.14 -23.86 3.11
C ALA A 58 -14.28 -23.71 4.63
N LYS A 59 -13.96 -22.53 5.16
CA LYS A 59 -14.13 -22.22 6.59
C LYS A 59 -15.60 -22.14 6.99
N GLU A 60 -16.44 -21.56 6.15
CA GLU A 60 -17.88 -21.41 6.42
C GLU A 60 -18.60 -22.75 6.29
N ALA A 61 -18.25 -23.57 5.29
CA ALA A 61 -18.80 -24.92 5.16
C ALA A 61 -18.37 -25.83 6.32
N ALA A 62 -17.13 -25.71 6.81
CA ALA A 62 -16.69 -26.44 7.99
C ALA A 62 -17.50 -26.01 9.24
N ALA A 63 -17.71 -24.71 9.43
CA ALA A 63 -18.51 -24.19 10.54
C ALA A 63 -19.98 -24.64 10.47
N LEU A 64 -20.58 -24.63 9.27
CA LEU A 64 -21.96 -25.11 9.07
C LEU A 64 -22.08 -26.62 9.33
N LYS A 65 -21.07 -27.40 8.94
CA LYS A 65 -21.02 -28.83 9.21
C LYS A 65 -20.96 -29.10 10.72
N GLU A 66 -20.04 -28.44 11.43
CA GLU A 66 -19.90 -28.56 12.88
C GLU A 66 -21.20 -28.13 13.61
N GLN A 67 -21.83 -27.05 13.17
CA GLN A 67 -23.12 -26.61 13.70
C GLN A 67 -24.22 -27.66 13.46
N SER A 68 -24.31 -28.23 12.26
CA SER A 68 -25.29 -29.27 11.96
C SER A 68 -25.09 -30.54 12.79
N GLU A 69 -23.83 -30.92 13.03
CA GLU A 69 -23.46 -32.08 13.86
C GLU A 69 -23.82 -31.83 15.33
N ALA A 70 -23.57 -30.62 15.84
CA ALA A 70 -23.97 -30.22 17.19
C ALA A 70 -25.49 -30.27 17.37
N ILE A 71 -26.27 -29.70 16.43
CA ILE A 71 -27.74 -29.74 16.45
C ILE A 71 -28.25 -31.19 16.39
N ALA A 72 -27.66 -32.03 15.52
CA ALA A 72 -28.06 -33.43 15.41
C ALA A 72 -27.77 -34.21 16.70
N SER A 73 -26.63 -33.95 17.36
CA SER A 73 -26.29 -34.59 18.64
C SER A 73 -27.22 -34.20 19.78
N ASP A 74 -27.66 -32.93 19.82
CA ASP A 74 -28.63 -32.43 20.81
C ASP A 74 -30.01 -33.07 20.59
N HIS A 75 -30.42 -33.25 19.34
CA HIS A 75 -31.67 -33.94 18.99
C HIS A 75 -31.66 -35.44 19.31
N GLN A 76 -30.51 -36.11 19.29
CA GLN A 76 -30.38 -37.53 19.63
C GLN A 76 -30.43 -37.79 21.15
N GLY A 77 -30.17 -36.76 21.97
CA GLY A 77 -30.13 -36.83 23.43
C GLY A 77 -31.44 -36.49 24.16
N ARG A 78 -32.50 -36.13 23.42
CA ARG A 78 -33.85 -35.87 23.95
C ARG A 78 -34.79 -37.03 23.64
#